data_AF-A0A3C0HMY1-F1
#
_entry.id   AF-A0A3C0HMY1-F1
#
_cell.length_a   1.000
_cell.length_b   1.000
_cell.length_c   1.000
_cell.angle_alpha   90.00
_cell.angle_beta   90.00
_cell.angle_gamma   90.00
#
_symmetry.space_group_name_H-M   'P 1'
#
loop_
_entity.id
_entity.type
_entity.pdbx_description
1 polymer ?
#
loop_
_entity_poly.entity_id
_entity_poly.type
_entity_poly.pdbx_seq_one_letter_code
_entity_poly.pdbx_strand_id
1 'polypeptide(L)'
;VAGVTNAADASSLYEIPLVLHNEGLDEYVCDILGLGDAPVDLTAWEELVRRVEEATTPVRIGMIGKYVALPDAYLSVVESLNHAGIHHGADIEIEWIQAEEVEGLLAAGRLRDL
;
A
#
# COMPACT_ATOMS: atom_id res chain seq x y z
N VAL A 1 -26.48 17.87 -2.65
CA VAL A 1 -26.88 16.75 -3.53
C VAL A 1 -26.51 15.49 -2.77
N ALA A 2 -27.45 14.60 -2.46
CA ALA A 2 -27.11 13.33 -1.83
C ALA A 2 -26.40 12.43 -2.85
N GLY A 3 -25.35 11.70 -2.46
CA GLY A 3 -24.57 10.83 -3.36
C GLY A 3 -23.47 11.53 -4.17
N VAL A 4 -23.03 12.72 -3.75
CA VAL A 4 -21.81 13.37 -4.27
C VAL A 4 -20.85 13.50 -3.09
N THR A 5 -19.68 12.87 -3.22
CA THR A 5 -18.70 12.66 -2.14
C THR A 5 -17.38 13.31 -2.54
N ASN A 6 -16.73 14.03 -1.63
CA ASN A 6 -15.39 14.55 -1.88
C ASN A 6 -14.34 13.43 -1.72
N ALA A 7 -13.78 12.97 -2.83
CA ALA A 7 -12.68 11.99 -2.84
C ALA A 7 -11.33 12.71 -2.97
N ALA A 8 -10.89 13.34 -1.89
CA ALA A 8 -9.60 14.03 -1.85
C ALA A 8 -8.43 13.05 -1.98
N ASP A 9 -7.28 13.54 -2.47
CA ASP A 9 -6.04 12.76 -2.50
C ASP A 9 -5.65 12.33 -1.08
N ALA A 10 -5.38 11.04 -0.91
CA ALA A 10 -4.98 10.45 0.37
C ALA A 10 -3.46 10.25 0.43
N SER A 11 -2.91 10.25 1.65
CA SER A 11 -1.48 10.04 1.91
C SER A 11 -1.05 8.60 1.66
N SER A 12 -1.97 7.64 1.82
CA SER A 12 -1.77 6.22 1.53
C SER A 12 -3.05 5.58 0.99
N LEU A 13 -2.91 4.43 0.30
CA LEU A 13 -4.03 3.62 -0.15
C LEU A 13 -4.98 3.24 1.00
N TYR A 14 -4.43 3.03 2.20
CA TYR A 14 -5.19 2.54 3.35
C TYR A 14 -6.06 3.62 4.01
N GLU A 15 -5.78 4.90 3.76
CA GLU A 15 -6.55 6.03 4.30
C GLU A 15 -7.86 6.26 3.51
N ILE A 16 -7.91 5.85 2.23
CA ILE A 16 -9.06 6.08 1.34
C ILE A 16 -10.40 5.61 1.95
N PRO A 17 -10.51 4.40 2.55
CA PRO A 17 -11.75 3.99 3.20
C PRO A 17 -12.22 4.92 4.31
N LEU A 18 -11.31 5.50 5.10
CA LEU A 18 -11.66 6.44 6.18
C LEU A 18 -12.16 7.78 5.60
N VAL A 19 -11.53 8.28 4.54
CA VAL A 19 -11.98 9.49 3.83
C VAL A 19 -13.39 9.31 3.27
N LEU A 20 -13.65 8.19 2.60
CA LEU A 20 -14.96 7.91 2.01
C LEU A 20 -16.05 7.70 3.07
N HIS A 21 -15.71 7.05 4.18
CA HIS A 21 -16.61 6.88 5.31
C HIS A 21 -16.96 8.22 5.98
N ASN A 22 -15.98 9.09 6.19
CA ASN A 22 -16.20 10.44 6.77
C ASN A 22 -17.13 11.31 5.90
N GLU A 23 -17.16 11.08 4.59
CA GLU A 23 -18.06 11.75 3.66
C GLU A 23 -19.43 11.04 3.51
N GLY A 24 -19.67 9.95 4.24
CA GLY A 24 -20.95 9.22 4.30
C GLY A 24 -21.29 8.42 3.04
N LEU A 25 -20.29 8.03 2.24
CA LEU A 25 -20.53 7.29 0.98
C LEU A 25 -21.13 5.89 1.24
N ASP A 26 -20.58 5.17 2.20
CA ASP A 26 -21.02 3.83 2.58
C ASP A 26 -22.43 3.83 3.17
N GLU A 27 -22.77 4.80 4.02
CA GLU A 27 -24.13 5.03 4.53
C GLU A 27 -25.11 5.24 3.38
N TYR A 28 -24.78 6.16 2.46
CA TYR A 28 -25.63 6.44 1.29
C TYR A 28 -25.86 5.21 0.40
N VAL A 29 -24.81 4.40 0.20
CA VAL A 29 -24.92 3.14 -0.57
C VAL A 29 -25.81 2.13 0.17
N CYS A 30 -25.65 1.97 1.48
CA CYS A 30 -26.48 1.06 2.28
C CYS A 30 -27.97 1.45 2.26
N ASP A 31 -28.27 2.74 2.35
CA ASP A 31 -29.63 3.28 2.23
C ASP A 31 -30.28 2.91 0.89
N ILE A 32 -29.56 3.13 -0.22
CA ILE A 32 -30.05 2.82 -1.57
C ILE A 32 -30.33 1.32 -1.73
N LEU A 33 -29.43 0.49 -1.19
CA LEU A 33 -29.52 -0.96 -1.32
C LEU A 33 -30.47 -1.58 -0.27
N GLY A 34 -30.97 -0.80 0.68
CA GLY A 34 -31.82 -1.28 1.77
C GLY A 34 -31.09 -2.24 2.72
N LEU A 35 -29.77 -2.05 2.93
CA LEU A 35 -28.93 -2.93 3.73
C LEU A 35 -29.06 -2.70 5.26
N GLY A 36 -29.84 -1.69 5.68
CA GLY A 36 -30.10 -1.37 7.08
C GLY A 36 -28.93 -0.67 7.78
N ASP A 37 -29.24 -0.02 8.90
CA ASP A 37 -28.28 0.78 9.66
C ASP A 37 -27.55 -0.08 10.69
N ALA A 38 -26.49 -0.74 10.26
CA ALA A 38 -25.54 -1.36 11.16
C ALA A 38 -24.36 -0.39 11.39
N PRO A 39 -23.97 -0.10 12.63
CA PRO A 39 -22.77 0.69 12.89
C PRO A 39 -21.54 -0.02 12.33
N VAL A 40 -20.73 0.68 11.53
CA VAL A 40 -19.48 0.17 11.00
C VAL A 40 -18.40 0.28 12.08
N ASP A 41 -17.73 -0.83 12.37
CA ASP A 41 -16.54 -0.83 13.24
C ASP A 41 -15.28 -0.74 12.38
N LEU A 42 -14.65 0.44 12.38
CA LEU A 42 -13.42 0.73 11.65
C LEU A 42 -12.17 0.64 12.53
N THR A 43 -12.27 0.20 13.80
CA THR A 43 -11.16 0.21 14.76
C THR A 43 -9.91 -0.49 14.22
N ALA A 44 -10.08 -1.64 13.56
CA ALA A 44 -8.96 -2.38 12.97
C ALA A 44 -8.31 -1.64 11.79
N TRP A 45 -9.10 -0.85 11.06
CA TRP A 45 -8.64 -0.08 9.90
C TRP A 45 -7.92 1.20 10.30
N GLU A 46 -8.45 1.91 11.30
CA GLU A 46 -7.78 3.04 11.93
C GLU A 46 -6.42 2.63 12.49
N GLU A 47 -6.33 1.48 13.15
CA GLU A 47 -5.07 0.92 13.65
C GLU A 47 -4.09 0.56 12.51
N LEU A 48 -4.59 0.07 11.37
CA LEU A 48 -3.75 -0.17 10.19
C LEU A 48 -3.16 1.14 9.66
N VAL A 49 -4.00 2.16 9.45
CA VAL A 49 -3.56 3.48 8.96
C VAL A 49 -2.51 4.08 9.89
N ARG A 50 -2.74 4.02 11.21
CA ARG A 50 -1.77 4.46 12.22
C ARG A 50 -0.42 3.74 12.07
N ARG A 51 -0.42 2.42 11.88
CA ARG A 51 0.83 1.66 11.70
C ARG A 51 1.55 1.99 10.40
N VAL A 52 0.81 2.28 9.34
CA VAL A 52 1.38 2.74 8.06
C VAL A 52 2.14 4.04 8.27
N GLU A 53 1.55 5.00 8.98
CA GLU A 53 2.19 6.30 9.27
C GLU A 53 3.40 6.16 10.21
N GLU A 54 3.39 5.19 11.12
CA GLU A 54 4.48 4.96 12.08
C GLU A 54 5.64 4.12 11.51
N ALA A 55 5.42 3.42 10.39
CA ALA A 55 6.42 2.59 9.73
C ALA A 55 7.48 3.45 9.02
N THR A 56 8.50 3.84 9.76
CA THR A 56 9.48 4.87 9.36
C THR A 56 10.93 4.39 9.32
N THR A 57 11.19 3.14 9.73
CA THR A 57 12.56 2.59 9.72
C THR A 57 12.94 2.13 8.31
N PRO A 58 13.86 2.79 7.59
CA PRO A 58 14.12 2.44 6.19
C PRO A 58 14.76 1.07 6.06
N VAL A 59 14.21 0.24 5.18
CA VAL A 59 14.75 -1.07 4.80
C VAL A 59 14.80 -1.16 3.28
N ARG A 60 16.01 -1.28 2.75
CA ARG A 60 16.22 -1.44 1.31
C ARG A 60 16.08 -2.89 0.88
N ILE A 61 15.30 -3.13 -0.17
CA ILE A 61 15.12 -4.45 -0.77
C ILE A 61 15.39 -4.38 -2.26
N GLY A 62 16.43 -5.09 -2.71
CA GLY A 62 16.71 -5.27 -4.13
C GLY A 62 15.74 -6.26 -4.77
N MET A 63 14.88 -5.79 -5.68
CA MET A 63 13.97 -6.65 -6.44
C MET A 63 14.46 -6.85 -7.87
N ILE A 64 14.84 -8.08 -8.18
CA ILE A 64 15.33 -8.48 -9.50
C ILE A 64 14.13 -8.92 -10.36
N GLY A 65 13.91 -8.22 -11.47
CA GLY A 65 12.80 -8.48 -12.37
C GLY A 65 13.20 -8.38 -13.84
N LYS A 66 12.44 -9.03 -14.71
CA LYS A 66 12.59 -8.94 -16.17
C LYS A 66 11.94 -7.67 -16.75
N TYR A 67 10.91 -7.17 -16.08
CA TYR A 67 10.11 -6.03 -16.54
C TYR A 67 10.06 -4.94 -15.48
N VAL A 68 11.20 -4.55 -14.91
CA VAL A 68 11.21 -3.55 -13.83
C VAL A 68 10.83 -2.13 -14.30
N ALA A 69 10.77 -1.89 -15.61
CA ALA A 69 10.23 -0.66 -16.18
C ALA A 69 8.70 -0.56 -16.06
N LEU A 70 8.02 -1.63 -15.66
CA LEU A 70 6.58 -1.66 -15.38
C LEU A 70 6.35 -2.13 -13.93
N PRO A 71 6.38 -1.20 -12.94
CA PRO A 71 6.23 -1.55 -11.53
C PRO A 71 4.95 -2.33 -11.21
N ASP A 72 3.87 -2.05 -11.95
CA ASP A 72 2.57 -2.71 -11.79
C ASP A 72 2.62 -4.23 -12.01
N ALA A 73 3.59 -4.73 -12.79
CA ALA A 73 3.79 -6.17 -12.99
C ALA A 73 4.14 -6.90 -11.67
N TYR A 74 4.56 -6.15 -10.65
CA TYR A 74 4.99 -6.67 -9.35
C TYR A 74 4.17 -6.07 -8.20
N LEU A 75 3.03 -5.43 -8.46
CA LEU A 75 2.22 -4.73 -7.45
C LEU A 75 1.95 -5.60 -6.22
N SER A 76 1.49 -6.84 -6.40
CA SER A 76 1.20 -7.73 -5.28
C SER A 76 2.45 -8.16 -4.50
N VAL A 77 3.61 -8.22 -5.14
CA VAL A 77 4.88 -8.53 -4.47
C VAL A 77 5.31 -7.34 -3.61
N VAL A 78 5.31 -6.14 -4.20
CA VAL A 78 5.63 -4.88 -3.50
C VAL A 78 4.68 -4.70 -2.31
N GLU A 79 3.39 -4.92 -2.50
CA GLU A 79 2.40 -4.75 -1.45
C GLU A 79 2.56 -5.78 -0.31
N SER A 80 2.95 -7.01 -0.63
CA SER A 80 3.27 -8.00 0.40
C SER A 80 4.48 -7.58 1.25
N LEU A 81 5.47 -6.93 0.64
CA LEU A 81 6.63 -6.39 1.34
C LEU A 81 6.23 -5.18 2.18
N ASN A 82 5.41 -4.27 1.66
CA ASN A 82 4.87 -3.13 2.42
C ASN A 82 4.10 -3.61 3.66
N HIS A 83 3.22 -4.61 3.54
CA HIS A 83 2.53 -5.19 4.69
C HIS A 83 3.48 -5.76 5.75
N ALA A 84 4.56 -6.41 5.32
CA ALA A 84 5.60 -6.88 6.23
C ALA A 84 6.36 -5.71 6.88
N GLY A 85 6.67 -4.66 6.11
CA GLY A 85 7.27 -3.43 6.60
C GLY A 85 6.42 -2.78 7.68
N ILE A 86 5.14 -2.54 7.39
CA ILE A 86 4.14 -2.00 8.33
C ILE A 86 4.10 -2.82 9.62
N HIS A 87 4.09 -4.16 9.52
CA HIS A 87 4.12 -5.03 10.68
C HIS A 87 5.37 -4.85 11.56
N HIS A 88 6.52 -4.52 10.96
CA HIS A 88 7.80 -4.35 11.64
C HIS A 88 8.18 -2.88 11.91
N GLY A 89 7.31 -1.92 11.58
CA GLY A 89 7.62 -0.48 11.67
C GLY A 89 8.70 -0.02 10.68
N ALA A 90 8.82 -0.70 9.55
CA ALA A 90 9.80 -0.45 8.51
C ALA A 90 9.17 0.15 7.25
N ASP A 91 9.85 1.15 6.69
CA ASP A 91 9.57 1.77 5.41
C ASP A 91 10.36 1.02 4.32
N ILE A 92 9.64 0.38 3.38
CA ILE A 92 10.27 -0.49 2.37
C ILE A 92 10.70 0.33 1.15
N GLU A 93 12.01 0.42 0.96
CA GLU A 93 12.63 1.02 -0.23
C GLU A 93 12.95 -0.06 -1.26
N ILE A 94 12.16 -0.14 -2.33
CA ILE A 94 12.44 -1.09 -3.42
C ILE A 94 13.51 -0.53 -4.36
N GLU A 95 14.65 -1.22 -4.43
CA GLU A 95 15.64 -1.01 -5.48
C GLU A 95 15.38 -1.98 -6.63
N TRP A 96 14.94 -1.44 -7.76
CA TRP A 96 14.64 -2.22 -8.95
C TRP A 96 15.89 -2.60 -9.72
N ILE A 97 16.06 -3.90 -10.00
CA ILE A 97 17.25 -4.44 -10.66
C ILE A 97 16.82 -5.22 -11.91
N GLN A 98 17.35 -4.84 -13.06
CA GLN A 98 17.12 -5.56 -14.31
C GLN A 98 17.78 -6.94 -14.21
N ALA A 99 17.02 -8.00 -14.48
CA ALA A 99 17.52 -9.37 -14.38
C ALA A 99 18.75 -9.61 -15.28
N GLU A 100 18.79 -8.98 -16.45
CA GLU A 100 19.87 -9.06 -17.43
C GLU A 100 21.21 -8.46 -16.90
N GLU A 101 21.17 -7.60 -15.87
CA GLU A 101 22.36 -7.00 -15.27
C GLU A 101 23.01 -7.89 -14.19
N VAL A 102 22.32 -8.96 -13.78
CA VAL A 102 22.72 -9.84 -12.67
C VAL A 102 23.24 -11.19 -13.19
N GLU A 103 24.13 -11.17 -14.17
CA GLU A 103 24.75 -12.38 -14.73
C GLU A 103 26.21 -12.58 -14.27
N GLY A 104 26.54 -13.82 -13.89
CA GLY A 104 27.92 -14.24 -13.62
C GLY A 104 28.60 -13.48 -12.47
N LEU A 105 29.81 -12.94 -12.72
CA LEU A 105 30.62 -12.21 -11.72
C LEU A 105 30.02 -10.87 -11.27
N LEU A 106 29.02 -10.34 -11.99
CA LEU A 106 28.40 -9.03 -11.73
C LEU A 106 27.41 -9.08 -10.55
N ALA A 107 26.81 -10.25 -10.28
CA ALA A 107 25.85 -10.43 -9.20
C ALA A 107 26.45 -10.13 -7.81
N ALA A 108 27.67 -10.61 -7.56
CA ALA A 108 28.35 -10.40 -6.28
C ALA A 108 28.86 -8.96 -6.09
N GLY A 109 28.94 -8.16 -7.15
CA GLY A 109 29.21 -6.72 -7.06
C GLY A 109 27.94 -5.97 -6.68
N ARG A 110 26.85 -6.19 -7.43
CA ARG A 110 25.58 -5.48 -7.22
C ARG A 110 24.97 -5.72 -5.84
N LEU A 111 25.12 -6.93 -5.29
CA LEU A 111 24.63 -7.28 -3.96
C LEU A 111 25.40 -6.63 -2.79
N ARG A 112 26.60 -6.06 -3.02
CA ARG A 112 27.35 -5.37 -1.95
C ARG A 112 26.91 -3.93 -1.73
N ASP A 113 26.24 -3.36 -2.73
CA ASP A 113 25.82 -1.96 -2.75
C ASP A 113 24.36 -1.78 -2.27
N LEU A 114 23.67 -2.89 -2.00
CA LEU A 114 22.37 -2.97 -1.31
C LEU A 114 22.58 -3.01 0.21
#